data_AF-A2DJ92-F1
#
_entry.id   AF-A2DJ92-F1
#
_cell.length_a   1.000
_cell.length_b   1.000
_cell.length_c   1.000
_cell.angle_alpha   90.00
_cell.angle_beta   90.00
_cell.angle_gamma   90.00
#
_symmetry.space_group_name_H-M   'P 1'
#
loop_
_entity.id
_entity.type
_entity.pdbx_description
1 polymer ?
#
loop_
_entity_poly.entity_id
_entity_poly.type
_entity_poly.pdbx_seq_one_letter_code
_entity_poly.pdbx_strand_id
1 'polypeptide(L)'
;MSQGLTLDFEYIGAHIDDYIRNENLFDTFDLEDIKKIMRYSKSTTTQFVSLLKQSSPTISANKLYRCTRNAKVTIQNIDEVFSILKSVKKYMKFNIFDGIIDFLEVNNNETRNPTEEITKPQEQIQSFQIEQNRTQESINHSRDLLTKISSLKKSHNFDSVYQFFEELSSKSNGKMISKACEEGLWKKTTEYEKNVLHIASEKGNLNLIKSLIECGCDKETKSKYGSTPLIHAS
;
A
#
# COMPACT_ATOMS: atom_id res chain seq x y z
N MET A 1 -3.11 76.36 -7.18
CA MET A 1 -2.04 75.34 -7.18
C MET A 1 -2.61 74.09 -6.54
N SER A 2 -3.20 73.21 -7.35
CA SER A 2 -3.68 71.91 -6.86
C SER A 2 -2.45 71.05 -6.55
N GLN A 3 -2.26 70.72 -5.28
CA GLN A 3 -1.34 69.66 -4.87
C GLN A 3 -1.85 68.37 -5.54
N GLY A 4 -1.25 68.00 -6.67
CA GLY A 4 -1.52 66.70 -7.28
C GLY A 4 -1.11 65.63 -6.28
N LEU A 5 -2.06 64.80 -5.84
CA LEU A 5 -1.73 63.61 -5.06
C LEU A 5 -0.73 62.78 -5.88
N THR A 6 0.51 62.70 -5.41
CA THR A 6 1.48 61.78 -5.97
C THR A 6 1.02 60.37 -5.64
N LEU A 7 0.58 59.61 -6.65
CA LEU A 7 0.20 58.22 -6.50
C LEU A 7 1.41 57.39 -6.05
N ASP A 8 1.29 56.76 -4.89
CA ASP A 8 2.27 55.77 -4.42
C ASP A 8 1.99 54.43 -5.10
N PHE A 9 2.58 54.24 -6.28
CA PHE A 9 2.40 53.04 -7.09
C PHE A 9 2.91 51.76 -6.41
N GLU A 10 3.89 51.87 -5.51
CA GLU A 10 4.44 50.73 -4.78
C GLU A 10 3.43 50.26 -3.74
N TYR A 11 2.89 51.19 -2.94
CA TYR A 11 1.84 50.90 -1.97
C TYR A 11 0.60 50.31 -2.66
N ILE A 12 0.13 50.94 -3.75
CA ILE A 12 -1.06 50.48 -4.48
C ILE A 12 -0.81 49.09 -5.09
N GLY A 13 0.38 48.84 -5.64
CA GLY A 13 0.74 47.53 -6.20
C GLY A 13 0.77 46.42 -5.14
N ALA A 14 1.28 46.71 -3.96
CA ALA A 14 1.29 45.77 -2.83
C ALA A 14 -0.13 45.42 -2.33
N HIS A 15 -1.09 46.35 -2.48
CA HIS A 15 -2.49 46.19 -2.06
C HIS A 15 -3.44 45.99 -3.26
N ILE A 16 -2.93 45.52 -4.41
CA ILE A 16 -3.75 45.40 -5.62
C ILE A 16 -4.96 44.47 -5.45
N ASP A 17 -4.90 43.52 -4.51
CA ASP A 17 -5.99 42.60 -4.23
C ASP A 17 -7.28 43.33 -3.84
N ASP A 18 -7.19 44.45 -3.12
CA ASP A 18 -8.37 45.24 -2.74
C ASP A 18 -9.10 45.77 -3.98
N TYR A 19 -8.35 46.24 -4.97
CA TYR A 19 -8.91 46.76 -6.22
C TYR A 19 -9.41 45.66 -7.16
N ILE A 20 -8.80 44.46 -7.09
CA ILE A 20 -9.28 43.29 -7.83
C ILE A 20 -10.60 42.82 -7.22
N ARG A 21 -10.68 42.66 -5.90
CA ARG A 21 -11.90 42.21 -5.19
C ARG A 21 -13.08 43.17 -5.36
N ASN A 22 -12.81 44.47 -5.41
CA ASN A 22 -13.82 45.50 -5.62
C ASN A 22 -14.14 45.75 -7.10
N GLU A 23 -13.51 45.01 -8.02
CA GLU A 23 -13.65 45.12 -9.48
C GLU A 23 -13.41 46.52 -10.06
N ASN A 24 -12.78 47.43 -9.32
CA ASN A 24 -12.74 48.86 -9.62
C ASN A 24 -11.38 49.38 -10.11
N LEU A 25 -10.39 48.50 -10.29
CA LEU A 25 -9.02 48.91 -10.67
C LEU A 25 -9.00 49.79 -11.93
N PHE A 26 -9.77 49.41 -12.96
CA PHE A 26 -9.82 50.11 -14.24
C PHE A 26 -10.79 51.29 -14.27
N ASP A 27 -11.65 51.42 -13.26
CA ASP A 27 -12.48 52.61 -13.05
C ASP A 27 -11.73 53.68 -12.23
N THR A 28 -10.75 53.24 -11.42
CA THR A 28 -10.01 54.11 -10.49
C THR A 28 -8.76 54.72 -11.13
N PHE A 29 -8.04 53.95 -11.95
CA PHE A 29 -6.73 54.35 -12.48
C PHE A 29 -6.72 54.33 -14.01
N ASP A 30 -5.94 55.24 -14.60
CA ASP A 30 -5.70 55.21 -16.04
C ASP A 30 -4.76 54.06 -16.44
N LEU A 31 -4.66 53.79 -17.75
CA LEU A 31 -3.88 52.65 -18.24
C LEU A 31 -2.37 52.76 -18.01
N GLU A 32 -1.80 53.98 -17.98
CA GLU A 32 -0.36 54.15 -17.74
C GLU A 32 -0.03 54.05 -16.26
N ASP A 33 -0.95 54.44 -15.38
CA ASP A 33 -0.84 54.24 -13.94
C ASP A 33 -1.00 52.77 -13.57
N ILE A 34 -1.99 52.05 -14.12
CA ILE A 34 -2.14 50.60 -13.92
C ILE A 34 -0.86 49.87 -14.35
N LYS A 35 -0.27 50.26 -15.47
CA LYS A 35 0.99 49.68 -15.95
C LYS A 35 2.15 49.88 -14.97
N LYS A 36 2.21 51.00 -14.24
CA LYS A 36 3.19 51.26 -13.18
C LYS A 36 2.86 50.43 -11.93
N ILE A 37 1.60 50.43 -11.50
CA ILE A 37 1.10 49.63 -10.37
C ILE A 37 1.46 48.15 -10.55
N MET A 38 1.23 47.61 -11.74
CA MET A 38 1.51 46.20 -12.06
C MET A 38 2.98 45.81 -11.94
N ARG A 39 3.94 46.75 -11.96
CA ARG A 39 5.36 46.43 -11.72
C ARG A 39 5.64 46.03 -10.28
N TYR A 40 4.85 46.54 -9.36
CA TYR A 40 4.96 46.29 -7.92
C TYR A 40 3.96 45.25 -7.44
N SER A 41 3.01 44.85 -8.29
CA SER A 41 2.02 43.85 -7.93
C SER A 41 2.61 42.44 -7.84
N LYS A 42 2.20 41.72 -6.81
CA LYS A 42 2.38 40.29 -6.66
C LYS A 42 1.01 39.67 -6.43
N SER A 43 0.60 38.79 -7.33
CA SER A 43 -0.74 38.19 -7.30
C SER A 43 -0.66 36.67 -7.39
N THR A 44 -1.67 36.00 -6.86
CA THR A 44 -1.91 34.58 -7.14
C THR A 44 -2.43 34.40 -8.55
N THR A 45 -2.35 33.17 -9.06
CA THR A 45 -2.98 32.78 -10.32
C THR A 45 -4.46 33.17 -10.37
N THR A 46 -5.22 32.90 -9.31
CA THR A 46 -6.66 33.20 -9.24
C THR A 46 -6.94 34.70 -9.32
N GLN A 47 -6.19 35.53 -8.58
CA GLN A 47 -6.32 36.99 -8.61
C GLN A 47 -6.02 37.55 -10.00
N PHE A 48 -4.95 37.08 -10.64
CA PHE A 48 -4.59 37.54 -11.98
C PHE A 48 -5.64 37.14 -13.02
N VAL A 49 -6.17 35.92 -12.96
CA VAL A 49 -7.24 35.47 -13.86
C VAL A 49 -8.52 36.27 -13.66
N SER A 50 -8.91 36.55 -12.41
CA SER A 50 -10.07 37.39 -12.08
C SER A 50 -9.93 38.79 -12.65
N LEU A 51 -8.76 39.41 -12.47
CA LEU A 51 -8.43 40.70 -13.07
C LEU A 51 -8.61 40.67 -14.60
N LEU A 52 -8.06 39.68 -15.31
CA LEU A 52 -8.23 39.61 -16.76
C LEU A 52 -9.70 39.45 -17.17
N LYS A 53 -10.46 38.65 -16.42
CA LYS A 53 -11.87 38.39 -16.69
C LYS A 53 -12.70 39.65 -16.53
N GLN A 54 -12.60 40.36 -15.40
CA GLN A 54 -13.39 41.55 -15.11
C GLN A 54 -13.07 42.73 -16.05
N SER A 55 -11.84 42.79 -16.56
CA SER A 55 -11.39 43.88 -17.44
C SER A 55 -11.62 43.61 -18.92
N SER A 56 -11.88 42.36 -19.31
CA SER A 56 -12.08 41.99 -20.71
C SER A 56 -13.28 42.68 -21.41
N PRO A 57 -14.41 43.01 -20.75
CA PRO A 57 -15.52 43.70 -21.41
C PRO A 57 -15.24 45.18 -21.67
N THR A 58 -14.44 45.82 -20.82
CA THR A 58 -14.18 47.26 -20.84
C THR A 58 -12.92 47.62 -21.65
N ILE A 59 -12.00 46.68 -21.85
CA ILE A 59 -10.67 46.95 -22.40
C ILE A 59 -10.31 45.96 -23.51
N SER A 60 -9.84 46.50 -24.63
CA SER A 60 -9.34 45.68 -25.74
C SER A 60 -8.15 44.81 -25.33
N ALA A 61 -8.05 43.60 -25.87
CA ALA A 61 -6.97 42.63 -25.61
C ALA A 61 -5.55 43.23 -25.62
N ASN A 62 -5.21 44.09 -26.59
CA ASN A 62 -3.87 44.71 -26.67
C ASN A 62 -3.60 45.66 -25.49
N LYS A 63 -4.58 46.51 -25.13
CA LYS A 63 -4.48 47.40 -23.97
C LYS A 63 -4.37 46.61 -22.67
N LEU A 64 -5.17 45.53 -22.53
CA LEU A 64 -5.14 44.65 -21.38
C LEU A 64 -3.76 43.99 -21.20
N TYR A 65 -3.17 43.50 -22.29
CA TYR A 65 -1.78 43.01 -22.29
C TYR A 65 -0.81 44.11 -21.85
N ARG A 66 -0.88 45.30 -22.45
CA ARG A 66 0.06 46.40 -22.16
C ARG A 66 0.06 46.84 -20.70
N CYS A 67 -1.09 46.87 -20.04
CA CYS A 67 -1.16 47.30 -18.64
C CYS A 67 -0.79 46.16 -17.67
N THR A 68 -1.13 44.91 -17.97
CA THR A 68 -0.91 43.77 -17.04
C THR A 68 0.41 43.03 -17.22
N ARG A 69 1.13 43.20 -18.33
CA ARG A 69 2.35 42.43 -18.67
C ARG A 69 3.52 42.49 -17.67
N ASN A 70 3.50 43.44 -16.74
CA ASN A 70 4.55 43.59 -15.73
C ASN A 70 4.20 42.90 -14.40
N ALA A 71 3.00 42.33 -14.27
CA ALA A 71 2.53 41.68 -13.05
C ALA A 71 3.37 40.45 -12.71
N LYS A 72 3.68 40.26 -11.42
CA LYS A 72 4.31 39.05 -10.91
C LYS A 72 3.24 38.09 -10.42
N VAL A 73 3.05 36.98 -11.13
CA VAL A 73 2.07 35.94 -10.78
C VAL A 73 2.79 34.76 -10.14
N THR A 74 2.33 34.34 -8.95
CA THR A 74 2.86 33.15 -8.26
C THR A 74 2.07 31.92 -8.70
N ILE A 75 2.78 30.89 -9.18
CA ILE A 75 2.21 29.62 -9.68
C ILE A 75 2.66 28.49 -8.76
N GLN A 76 1.70 27.69 -8.26
CA GLN A 76 2.00 26.61 -7.30
C GLN A 76 1.90 25.18 -7.87
N ASN A 77 1.12 24.98 -8.93
CA ASN A 77 0.85 23.66 -9.50
C ASN A 77 0.60 23.76 -11.02
N ILE A 78 0.53 22.60 -11.67
CA ILE A 78 0.35 22.54 -13.13
C ILE A 78 -1.04 23.04 -13.58
N ASP A 79 -2.07 22.86 -12.76
CA ASP A 79 -3.43 23.31 -13.09
C ASP A 79 -3.51 24.85 -13.12
N GLU A 80 -2.72 25.52 -12.28
CA GLU A 80 -2.53 26.97 -12.32
C GLU A 80 -1.79 27.43 -13.58
N VAL A 81 -0.78 26.69 -14.06
CA VAL A 81 -0.12 26.97 -15.35
C VAL A 81 -1.16 26.97 -16.48
N PHE A 82 -1.98 25.91 -16.55
CA PHE A 82 -3.06 25.83 -17.54
C PHE A 82 -4.06 26.97 -17.40
N SER A 83 -4.42 27.33 -16.18
CA SER A 83 -5.35 28.43 -15.91
C SER A 83 -4.83 29.77 -16.44
N ILE A 84 -3.55 30.07 -16.26
CA ILE A 84 -2.91 31.27 -16.82
C ILE A 84 -2.86 31.22 -18.33
N LEU A 85 -2.34 30.14 -18.93
CA LEU A 85 -2.20 30.01 -20.38
C LEU A 85 -3.56 30.14 -21.08
N LYS A 86 -4.59 29.43 -20.57
CA LYS A 86 -5.96 29.49 -21.10
C LYS A 86 -6.56 30.89 -20.95
N SER A 87 -6.30 31.57 -19.84
CA SER A 87 -6.81 32.93 -19.61
C SER A 87 -6.12 33.97 -20.49
N VAL A 88 -4.80 33.91 -20.65
CA VAL A 88 -4.06 34.82 -21.54
C VAL A 88 -4.45 34.57 -23.00
N LYS A 89 -4.57 33.31 -23.42
CA LYS A 89 -5.14 32.96 -24.74
C LYS A 89 -6.50 33.62 -24.94
N LYS A 90 -7.43 33.42 -23.99
CA LYS A 90 -8.82 33.89 -24.09
C LYS A 90 -8.94 35.42 -24.09
N TYR A 91 -8.36 36.08 -23.10
CA TYR A 91 -8.58 37.52 -22.87
C TYR A 91 -7.57 38.42 -23.61
N MET A 92 -6.39 37.91 -23.98
CA MET A 92 -5.37 38.65 -24.71
C MET A 92 -5.15 38.18 -26.15
N LYS A 93 -5.85 37.12 -26.61
CA LYS A 93 -5.79 36.58 -27.98
C LYS A 93 -4.43 36.00 -28.38
N PHE A 94 -3.70 35.42 -27.43
CA PHE A 94 -2.42 34.73 -27.67
C PHE A 94 -2.64 33.29 -28.18
N ASN A 95 -3.03 33.15 -29.45
CA ASN A 95 -3.28 31.82 -30.06
C ASN A 95 -2.03 30.93 -30.12
N ILE A 96 -0.83 31.50 -30.04
CA ILE A 96 0.43 30.73 -29.96
C ILE A 96 0.48 29.79 -28.73
N PHE A 97 -0.33 30.07 -27.70
CA PHE A 97 -0.40 29.21 -26.52
C PHE A 97 -1.14 27.89 -26.76
N ASP A 98 -1.81 27.71 -27.90
CA ASP A 98 -2.46 26.43 -28.21
C ASP A 98 -1.46 25.28 -28.25
N GLY A 99 -0.40 25.40 -29.06
CA GLY A 99 0.65 24.37 -29.10
C GLY A 99 1.36 24.16 -27.76
N ILE A 100 1.47 25.21 -26.93
CA ILE A 100 2.05 25.10 -25.58
C ILE A 100 1.12 24.32 -24.65
N ILE A 101 -0.19 24.63 -24.67
CA ILE A 101 -1.19 23.94 -23.87
C ILE A 101 -1.24 22.47 -24.27
N ASP A 102 -1.29 22.17 -25.57
CA ASP A 102 -1.36 20.80 -26.08
C ASP A 102 -0.12 19.99 -25.67
N PHE A 103 1.08 20.54 -25.84
CA PHE A 103 2.32 19.89 -25.42
C PHE A 103 2.36 19.62 -23.90
N LEU A 104 1.92 20.58 -23.09
CA LEU A 104 1.86 20.41 -21.64
C LEU A 104 0.79 19.39 -21.23
N GLU A 105 -0.36 19.33 -21.91
CA GLU A 105 -1.41 18.34 -21.62
C GLU A 105 -0.91 16.91 -21.89
N VAL A 106 -0.18 16.68 -22.99
CA VAL A 106 0.44 15.38 -23.30
C VAL A 106 1.42 14.97 -22.20
N ASN A 107 2.38 15.83 -21.85
CA ASN A 107 3.42 15.49 -20.86
C ASN A 107 2.86 15.34 -19.43
N ASN A 108 1.81 16.09 -19.08
CA ASN A 108 1.13 15.94 -17.81
C ASN A 108 0.37 14.60 -17.73
N ASN A 109 -0.17 14.10 -18.85
CA ASN A 109 -0.83 12.80 -18.88
C ASN A 109 0.16 11.64 -18.86
N GLU A 110 1.31 11.76 -19.52
CA GLU A 110 2.40 10.77 -19.45
C GLU A 110 2.94 10.60 -18.01
N THR A 111 3.05 11.70 -17.26
CA THR A 111 3.44 11.65 -15.84
C THR A 111 2.32 11.23 -14.89
N ARG A 112 1.04 11.28 -15.31
CA ARG A 112 -0.15 10.81 -14.55
C ARG A 112 -0.57 9.37 -14.87
N ASN A 113 0.07 8.72 -15.85
CA ASN A 113 -0.12 7.30 -16.19
C ASN A 113 0.96 6.33 -15.61
N PRO A 114 1.49 6.48 -14.37
CA PRO A 114 2.33 5.43 -13.79
C PRO A 114 1.48 4.27 -13.23
N THR A 115 0.15 4.32 -13.33
CA THR A 115 -0.78 3.34 -12.75
C THR A 115 -0.61 1.94 -13.35
N GLU A 116 -0.28 1.80 -14.64
CA GLU A 116 -0.03 0.50 -15.26
C GLU A 116 1.35 -0.08 -14.91
N GLU A 117 2.35 0.78 -14.65
CA GLU A 117 3.69 0.32 -14.26
C GLU A 117 3.81 0.02 -12.76
N ILE A 118 3.02 0.68 -11.90
CA ILE A 118 3.04 0.49 -10.44
C ILE A 118 2.15 -0.70 -9.99
N THR A 119 1.08 -1.03 -10.73
CA THR A 119 0.15 -2.12 -10.36
C THR A 119 0.81 -3.49 -10.41
N LYS A 120 1.62 -3.78 -11.44
CA LYS A 120 2.33 -5.07 -11.56
C LYS A 120 3.26 -5.38 -10.39
N PRO A 121 4.18 -4.48 -9.97
CA PRO A 121 5.00 -4.69 -8.78
C PRO A 121 4.17 -4.83 -7.50
N GLN A 122 3.06 -4.09 -7.35
CA GLN A 122 2.22 -4.16 -6.15
C GLN A 122 1.50 -5.51 -6.00
N GLU A 123 0.96 -6.06 -7.10
CA GLU A 123 0.34 -7.39 -7.11
C GLU A 123 1.37 -8.49 -6.81
N GLN A 124 2.58 -8.38 -7.39
CA GLN A 124 3.68 -9.29 -7.08
C GLN A 124 4.07 -9.21 -5.59
N ILE A 125 4.23 -8.00 -5.04
CA ILE A 125 4.55 -7.80 -3.62
C ILE A 125 3.47 -8.41 -2.71
N GLN A 126 2.18 -8.23 -3.03
CA GLN A 126 1.10 -8.86 -2.26
C GLN A 126 1.14 -10.39 -2.34
N SER A 127 1.40 -10.96 -3.53
CA SER A 127 1.52 -12.41 -3.69
C SER A 127 2.68 -13.00 -2.87
N PHE A 128 3.85 -12.35 -2.88
CA PHE A 128 5.01 -12.77 -2.09
C PHE A 128 4.78 -12.63 -0.58
N GLN A 129 4.06 -11.60 -0.13
CA GLN A 129 3.70 -11.43 1.28
C GLN A 129 2.76 -12.55 1.77
N ILE A 130 1.78 -12.93 0.95
CA ILE A 130 0.86 -14.04 1.26
C ILE A 130 1.62 -15.37 1.35
N GLU A 131 2.57 -15.61 0.45
CA GLU A 131 3.39 -16.82 0.45
C GLU A 131 4.36 -16.89 1.64
N GLN A 132 4.97 -15.75 2.02
CA GLN A 132 5.79 -15.66 3.23
C GLN A 132 4.98 -15.95 4.51
N ASN A 133 3.77 -15.39 4.64
CA ASN A 133 2.92 -15.61 5.81
C ASN A 133 2.50 -17.09 5.94
N ARG A 134 2.11 -17.73 4.83
CA ARG A 134 1.80 -19.18 4.81
C ARG A 134 3.01 -20.03 5.20
N THR A 135 4.21 -19.66 4.74
CA THR A 135 5.44 -20.38 5.05
C THR A 135 5.83 -20.21 6.53
N GLN A 136 5.65 -19.01 7.08
CA GLN A 136 5.95 -18.72 8.49
C GLN A 136 5.00 -19.47 9.44
N GLU A 137 3.71 -19.57 9.12
CA GLU A 137 2.76 -20.38 9.89
C GLU A 137 3.13 -21.87 9.88
N SER A 138 3.54 -22.40 8.72
CA SER A 138 4.03 -23.78 8.60
C SER A 138 5.31 -24.02 9.43
N ILE A 139 6.24 -23.07 9.43
CA ILE A 139 7.48 -23.17 10.23
C ILE A 139 7.17 -23.11 11.73
N ASN A 140 6.28 -22.21 12.15
CA ASN A 140 5.88 -22.08 13.55
C ASN A 140 5.18 -23.35 14.03
N HIS A 141 4.29 -23.92 13.22
CA HIS A 141 3.63 -25.19 13.53
C HIS A 141 4.64 -26.34 13.65
N SER A 142 5.59 -26.43 12.72
CA SER A 142 6.67 -27.42 12.77
C SER A 142 7.52 -27.30 14.05
N ARG A 143 7.80 -26.07 14.49
CA ARG A 143 8.57 -25.81 15.72
C ARG A 143 7.81 -26.26 16.98
N ASP A 144 6.50 -26.01 17.06
CA ASP A 144 5.65 -26.45 18.17
C ASP A 144 5.56 -27.99 18.27
N LEU A 145 5.49 -28.68 17.12
CA LEU A 145 5.50 -30.14 17.11
C LEU A 145 6.83 -30.71 17.60
N LEU A 146 7.97 -30.08 17.27
CA LEU A 146 9.29 -30.50 17.75
C LEU A 146 9.47 -30.29 19.26
N THR A 147 8.92 -29.19 19.82
CA THR A 147 8.95 -28.96 21.27
C THR A 147 8.08 -29.97 22.01
N LYS A 148 6.89 -30.33 21.45
CA LYS A 148 6.05 -31.41 21.98
C LYS A 148 6.73 -32.77 21.97
N ILE A 149 7.44 -33.13 20.89
CA ILE A 149 8.23 -34.39 20.86
C ILE A 149 9.25 -34.39 22.01
N SER A 150 9.95 -33.27 22.21
CA SER A 150 10.95 -33.11 23.26
C SER A 150 10.37 -33.22 24.68
N SER A 151 9.17 -32.70 24.91
CA SER A 151 8.49 -32.79 26.21
C SER A 151 7.93 -34.19 26.46
N LEU A 152 7.29 -34.80 25.47
CA LEU A 152 6.74 -36.17 25.55
C LEU A 152 7.85 -37.21 25.78
N LYS A 153 9.02 -37.01 25.19
CA LYS A 153 10.20 -37.86 25.44
C LYS A 153 10.54 -37.94 26.93
N LYS A 154 10.48 -36.81 27.64
CA LYS A 154 10.76 -36.69 29.08
C LYS A 154 9.59 -37.11 29.96
N SER A 155 8.36 -37.07 29.44
CA SER A 155 7.14 -37.44 30.16
C SER A 155 6.97 -38.96 30.29
N HIS A 156 6.29 -39.39 31.36
CA HIS A 156 5.85 -40.78 31.55
C HIS A 156 4.39 -41.01 31.12
N ASN A 157 3.70 -39.98 30.63
CA ASN A 157 2.29 -40.07 30.21
C ASN A 157 2.16 -40.71 28.83
N PHE A 158 1.74 -41.98 28.78
CA PHE A 158 1.51 -42.71 27.53
C PHE A 158 0.31 -42.18 26.75
N ASP A 159 -0.77 -41.77 27.41
CA ASP A 159 -1.98 -41.28 26.73
C ASP A 159 -1.67 -40.05 25.88
N SER A 160 -0.84 -39.15 26.41
CA SER A 160 -0.37 -37.98 25.64
C SER A 160 0.49 -38.37 24.44
N VAL A 161 1.27 -39.44 24.53
CA VAL A 161 2.06 -39.96 23.41
C VAL A 161 1.14 -40.52 22.33
N TYR A 162 0.14 -41.32 22.71
CA TYR A 162 -0.83 -41.86 21.76
C TYR A 162 -1.63 -40.74 21.06
N GLN A 163 -2.15 -39.77 21.83
CA GLN A 163 -2.89 -38.63 21.28
C GLN A 163 -2.04 -37.81 20.29
N PHE A 164 -0.75 -37.62 20.59
CA PHE A 164 0.16 -36.92 19.70
C PHE A 164 0.35 -37.65 18.37
N PHE A 165 0.55 -38.97 18.39
CA PHE A 165 0.66 -39.77 17.17
C PHE A 165 -0.64 -39.76 16.35
N GLU A 166 -1.79 -39.82 17.01
CA GLU A 166 -3.11 -39.71 16.37
C GLU A 166 -3.31 -38.34 15.70
N GLU A 167 -2.92 -37.25 16.37
CA GLU A 167 -2.95 -35.90 15.80
C GLU A 167 -2.08 -35.82 14.52
N LEU A 168 -0.84 -36.31 14.59
CA LEU A 168 0.08 -36.29 13.45
C LEU A 168 -0.43 -37.11 12.26
N SER A 169 -1.06 -38.26 12.54
CA SER A 169 -1.65 -39.11 11.51
C SER A 169 -2.85 -38.45 10.84
N SER A 170 -3.73 -37.80 11.61
CA SER A 170 -4.90 -37.08 11.06
C SER A 170 -4.52 -35.95 10.10
N LYS A 171 -3.39 -35.28 10.37
CA LYS A 171 -2.86 -34.18 9.56
C LYS A 171 -1.95 -34.63 8.41
N SER A 172 -1.81 -35.95 8.18
CA SER A 172 -0.89 -36.53 7.20
C SER A 172 0.56 -36.04 7.33
N ASN A 173 1.02 -35.75 8.56
CA ASN A 173 2.33 -35.15 8.81
C ASN A 173 3.43 -36.22 8.94
N GLY A 174 3.66 -37.00 7.87
CA GLY A 174 4.55 -38.16 7.88
C GLY A 174 6.00 -37.84 8.33
N LYS A 175 6.51 -36.64 7.99
CA LYS A 175 7.83 -36.18 8.44
C LYS A 175 7.92 -36.09 9.98
N MET A 176 6.88 -35.58 10.63
CA MET A 176 6.86 -35.48 12.10
C MET A 176 6.63 -36.83 12.77
N ILE A 177 5.86 -37.74 12.15
CA ILE A 177 5.71 -39.11 12.65
C ILE A 177 7.05 -39.82 12.62
N SER A 178 7.78 -39.73 11.50
CA SER A 178 9.14 -40.26 11.38
C SER A 178 10.06 -39.70 12.46
N LYS A 179 10.06 -38.38 12.68
CA LYS A 179 10.87 -37.76 13.73
C LYS A 179 10.49 -38.23 15.14
N ALA A 180 9.20 -38.33 15.45
CA ALA A 180 8.73 -38.86 16.72
C ALA A 180 9.15 -40.34 16.91
N CYS A 181 9.20 -41.11 15.82
CA CYS A 181 9.65 -42.49 15.83
C CYS A 181 11.16 -42.61 16.09
N GLU A 182 11.97 -41.79 15.42
CA GLU A 182 13.43 -41.70 15.63
C GLU A 182 13.78 -41.35 17.08
N GLU A 183 13.04 -40.42 17.68
CA GLU A 183 13.20 -40.03 19.08
C GLU A 183 12.73 -41.12 20.07
N GLY A 184 12.18 -42.23 19.57
CA GLY A 184 11.83 -43.41 20.34
C GLY A 184 10.51 -43.28 21.09
N LEU A 185 9.64 -42.32 20.74
CA LEU A 185 8.34 -42.16 21.44
C LEU A 185 7.46 -43.40 21.30
N TRP A 186 7.53 -44.10 20.17
CA TRP A 186 6.79 -45.34 19.94
C TRP A 186 7.18 -46.48 20.89
N LYS A 187 8.37 -46.42 21.51
CA LYS A 187 8.85 -47.42 22.48
C LYS A 187 8.26 -47.22 23.88
N LYS A 188 7.60 -46.08 24.14
CA LYS A 188 6.90 -45.87 25.40
C LYS A 188 5.71 -46.81 25.46
N THR A 189 5.47 -47.36 26.64
CA THR A 189 4.42 -48.35 26.87
C THR A 189 3.54 -47.96 28.04
N THR A 190 2.34 -48.54 28.08
CA THR A 190 1.50 -48.57 29.28
C THR A 190 2.04 -49.54 30.33
N GLU A 191 1.34 -49.66 31.47
CA GLU A 191 1.61 -50.67 32.52
C GLU A 191 1.50 -52.13 32.05
N TYR A 192 0.83 -52.37 30.93
CA TYR A 192 0.69 -53.67 30.29
C TYR A 192 1.74 -53.90 29.19
N GLU A 193 2.77 -53.04 29.12
CA GLU A 193 3.79 -53.04 28.07
C GLU A 193 3.19 -52.88 26.65
N LYS A 194 1.98 -52.32 26.54
CA LYS A 194 1.37 -51.99 25.24
C LYS A 194 1.95 -50.69 24.73
N ASN A 195 2.54 -50.72 23.53
CA ASN A 195 3.05 -49.53 22.85
C ASN A 195 1.96 -48.86 21.97
N VAL A 196 2.30 -47.75 21.31
CA VAL A 196 1.35 -47.00 20.45
C VAL A 196 0.71 -47.86 19.35
N LEU A 197 1.44 -48.85 18.81
CA LEU A 197 0.94 -49.73 17.76
C LEU A 197 -0.07 -50.76 18.29
N HIS A 198 0.12 -51.26 19.52
CA HIS A 198 -0.87 -52.13 20.18
C HIS A 198 -2.20 -51.40 20.37
N ILE A 199 -2.16 -50.18 20.89
CA ILE A 199 -3.37 -49.38 21.15
C ILE A 199 -4.03 -48.94 19.85
N ALA A 200 -3.25 -48.58 18.82
CA ALA A 200 -3.80 -48.27 17.51
C ALA A 200 -4.51 -49.49 16.88
N SER A 201 -3.97 -50.70 17.08
CA SER A 201 -4.57 -51.95 16.61
C SER A 201 -5.87 -52.26 17.35
N GLU A 202 -5.88 -52.14 18.68
CA GLU A 202 -7.08 -52.30 19.53
C GLU A 202 -8.20 -51.33 19.15
N LYS A 203 -7.85 -50.11 18.71
CA LYS A 203 -8.80 -49.08 18.27
C LYS A 203 -9.15 -49.16 16.79
N GLY A 204 -8.53 -50.03 16.01
CA GLY A 204 -8.71 -50.10 14.55
C GLY A 204 -8.25 -48.83 13.80
N ASN A 205 -7.30 -48.06 14.34
CA ASN A 205 -6.81 -46.83 13.71
C ASN A 205 -5.82 -47.14 12.57
N LEU A 206 -6.37 -47.56 11.42
CA LEU A 206 -5.61 -48.00 10.25
C LEU A 206 -4.64 -46.93 9.71
N ASN A 207 -5.05 -45.66 9.73
CA ASN A 207 -4.22 -44.55 9.25
C ASN A 207 -2.95 -44.39 10.10
N LEU A 208 -3.10 -44.50 11.42
CA LEU A 208 -1.97 -44.44 12.34
C LEU A 208 -1.09 -45.69 12.22
N ILE A 209 -1.68 -46.88 12.15
CA ILE A 209 -0.95 -48.15 11.97
C ILE A 209 -0.07 -48.09 10.72
N LYS A 210 -0.63 -47.67 9.58
CA LYS A 210 0.10 -47.55 8.31
C LYS A 210 1.29 -46.59 8.45
N SER A 211 1.04 -45.41 9.02
CA SER A 211 2.07 -44.38 9.21
C SER A 211 3.21 -44.85 10.12
N LEU A 212 2.89 -45.57 11.21
CA LEU A 212 3.88 -46.10 12.15
C LEU A 212 4.75 -47.20 11.52
N ILE A 213 4.15 -48.10 10.73
CA ILE A 213 4.87 -49.17 10.03
C ILE A 213 5.80 -48.58 8.95
N GLU A 214 5.31 -47.61 8.17
CA GLU A 214 6.13 -46.90 7.17
C GLU A 214 7.33 -46.18 7.79
N CYS A 215 7.20 -45.72 9.05
CA CYS A 215 8.28 -45.09 9.81
C CYS A 215 9.20 -46.09 10.54
N GLY A 216 9.04 -47.40 10.34
CA GLY A 216 9.93 -48.43 10.90
C GLY A 216 9.66 -48.80 12.35
N CYS A 217 8.45 -48.56 12.87
CA CYS A 217 8.06 -49.10 14.17
C CYS A 217 8.07 -50.64 14.17
N ASP A 218 8.55 -51.24 15.24
CA ASP A 218 8.55 -52.70 15.37
C ASP A 218 7.12 -53.22 15.58
N LYS A 219 6.62 -53.92 14.56
CA LYS A 219 5.28 -54.52 14.55
C LYS A 219 5.20 -55.84 15.31
N GLU A 220 6.34 -56.42 15.71
CA GLU A 220 6.42 -57.69 16.43
C GLU A 220 6.68 -57.50 17.93
N THR A 221 6.68 -56.25 18.42
CA THR A 221 6.81 -55.96 19.86
C THR A 221 5.71 -56.68 20.62
N LYS A 222 6.07 -57.33 21.73
CA LYS A 222 5.12 -58.05 22.59
C LYS A 222 4.74 -57.21 23.79
N SER A 223 3.46 -57.23 24.15
CA SER A 223 2.96 -56.74 25.43
C SER A 223 3.35 -57.67 26.58
N LYS A 224 2.98 -57.29 27.81
CA LYS A 224 3.22 -58.05 29.05
C LYS A 224 2.62 -59.46 29.00
N TYR A 225 1.57 -59.65 28.19
CA TYR A 225 0.88 -60.93 27.99
C TYR A 225 1.42 -61.73 26.79
N GLY A 226 2.49 -61.25 26.15
CA GLY A 226 3.07 -61.88 24.95
C GLY A 226 2.31 -61.57 23.66
N SER A 227 1.22 -60.81 23.71
CA SER A 227 0.41 -60.44 22.54
C SER A 227 1.10 -59.36 21.71
N THR A 228 1.15 -59.55 20.40
CA THR A 228 1.59 -58.55 19.41
C THR A 228 0.46 -57.56 19.08
N PRO A 229 0.74 -56.41 18.46
CA PRO A 229 -0.30 -55.50 17.98
C PRO A 229 -1.38 -56.18 17.15
N LEU A 230 -1.00 -57.11 16.28
CA LEU A 230 -1.94 -57.85 15.43
C LEU A 230 -2.95 -58.66 16.23
N ILE A 231 -2.54 -59.26 17.35
CA ILE A 231 -3.45 -60.02 18.23
C ILE A 231 -4.51 -59.11 18.85
N HIS A 232 -4.20 -57.83 19.05
CA HIS A 232 -5.16 -56.83 19.57
C HIS A 232 -6.09 -56.27 18.50
N ALA A 233 -5.91 -56.56 17.21
CA ALA A 233 -6.74 -56.05 16.11
C ALA A 233 -8.07 -56.82 15.91
N SER A 234 -8.55 -57.53 16.93
CA SER A 234 -9.75 -58.39 16.89
C SER A 234 -11.01 -57.60 17.24
#